data_AF-A0A843JQ61-F1
#
_entry.id   AF-A0A843JQ61-F1
#
_cell.length_a   1.000
_cell.length_b   1.000
_cell.length_c   1.000
_cell.angle_alpha   90.00
_cell.angle_beta   90.00
_cell.angle_gamma   90.00
#
_symmetry.space_group_name_H-M   'P 1'
#
loop_
_entity.id
_entity.type
_entity.pdbx_description
1 polymer ?
#
loop_
_entity_poly.entity_id
_entity_poly.type
_entity_poly.pdbx_seq_one_letter_code
_entity_poly.pdbx_strand_id
1 'polypeptide(L)'
;MIIRSLKDIYNLGKEFSYFKREYPKIKSVFEDFDTSENPRESLEKIISAAKLNPLTDEFLKISKTYDMILRAEQNAKYNGWANACLSAVDEMKLNVEVLSKDNIPFDYSSLYVSNHPYGLLDSASLLGKLGSALNEKGKNVKFIAMNQLRIIEGIEEILHFVHCTTSSSNLKSLRDSMSYLKNGGNLAICPAGTMSGPGLREYPWKNEMAPLIYHSEYVVPIWTSGPNHEGLYNLLARSKKTEKLRRVLSLREAWNKEGKDLVINIGEPIPSKELMKIKNPKERIQYLRKKSEALKVKV
;
A
#
# COMPACT_ATOMS: atom_id res chain seq x y z
N MET A 1 19.27 -2.34 -8.86
CA MET A 1 19.96 -1.12 -9.35
C MET A 1 20.61 -1.49 -10.66
N ILE A 2 20.03 -1.06 -11.78
CA ILE A 2 20.78 -1.06 -13.03
C ILE A 2 21.39 0.35 -13.06
N ILE A 3 22.65 0.50 -12.64
CA ILE A 3 23.39 1.74 -12.96
C ILE A 3 23.52 1.71 -14.47
N ARG A 4 22.88 2.65 -15.16
CA ARG A 4 22.90 2.72 -16.62
C ARG A 4 23.88 3.77 -17.12
N SER A 5 24.31 4.71 -16.26
CA SER A 5 25.22 5.79 -16.62
C SER A 5 26.05 6.33 -15.44
N LEU A 6 27.14 7.05 -15.77
CA LEU A 6 27.91 7.85 -14.80
C LEU A 6 27.06 8.93 -14.10
N LYS A 7 26.04 9.44 -14.81
CA LYS A 7 25.07 10.41 -14.27
C LYS A 7 24.23 9.80 -13.13
N ASP A 8 23.86 8.53 -13.25
CA ASP A 8 23.12 7.81 -12.20
C ASP A 8 23.97 7.66 -10.93
N ILE A 9 25.26 7.37 -11.09
CA ILE A 9 26.21 7.28 -9.97
C ILE A 9 26.35 8.65 -9.29
N TYR A 10 26.50 9.72 -10.07
CA TYR A 10 26.61 11.08 -9.55
C TYR A 10 25.35 11.49 -8.77
N ASN A 11 24.17 11.26 -9.34
CA ASN A 11 22.89 11.57 -8.71
C ASN A 11 22.69 10.78 -7.41
N LEU A 12 22.98 9.47 -7.42
CA LEU A 12 22.93 8.64 -6.23
C LEU A 12 23.90 9.14 -5.14
N GLY A 13 25.11 9.55 -5.53
CA GLY A 13 26.09 10.15 -4.61
C GLY A 13 25.58 11.43 -3.97
N LYS A 14 24.94 12.31 -4.74
CA LYS A 14 24.32 13.54 -4.24
C LYS A 14 23.16 13.26 -3.29
N GLU A 15 22.25 12.35 -3.65
CA GLU A 15 21.14 11.93 -2.78
C GLU A 15 21.65 11.34 -1.47
N PHE A 16 22.64 10.44 -1.55
CA PHE A 16 23.20 9.79 -0.38
C PHE A 16 23.91 10.79 0.54
N SER A 17 24.67 11.72 -0.03
CA SER A 17 25.34 12.80 0.72
C SER A 17 24.32 13.68 1.45
N TYR A 18 23.26 14.11 0.75
CA TYR A 18 22.17 14.87 1.34
C TYR A 18 21.49 14.10 2.48
N PHE A 19 21.09 12.86 2.21
CA PHE A 19 20.41 12.02 3.18
C PHE A 19 21.27 11.79 4.42
N LYS A 20 22.57 11.49 4.26
CA LYS A 20 23.49 11.31 5.38
C LYS A 20 23.61 12.57 6.24
N ARG A 21 23.63 13.75 5.62
CA ARG A 21 23.71 15.04 6.32
C ARG A 21 22.44 15.35 7.11
N GLU A 22 21.27 15.16 6.51
CA GLU A 22 19.99 15.49 7.14
C GLU A 22 19.41 14.33 7.98
N TYR A 23 20.04 13.15 7.96
CA TYR A 23 19.56 11.94 8.63
C TYR A 23 19.13 12.16 10.09
N PRO A 24 19.88 12.87 10.96
CA PRO A 24 19.44 13.08 12.34
C PRO A 24 18.09 13.80 12.44
N LYS A 25 17.84 14.80 11.57
CA LYS A 25 16.59 15.56 11.54
C LYS A 25 15.44 14.70 10.98
N ILE A 26 15.70 13.98 9.89
CA ILE A 26 14.72 13.03 9.32
C ILE A 26 14.36 11.99 10.39
N LYS A 27 15.37 11.40 11.04
CA LYS A 27 15.18 10.40 12.08
C LYS A 27 14.35 10.96 13.24
N SER A 28 14.69 12.13 13.79
CA SER A 28 13.94 12.71 14.92
C SER A 28 12.48 13.00 14.57
N VAL A 29 12.21 13.43 13.34
CA VAL A 29 10.85 13.70 12.84
C VAL A 29 9.98 12.44 12.81
N PHE A 30 10.57 11.27 12.52
CA PHE A 30 9.82 10.02 12.35
C PHE A 30 9.96 9.00 13.49
N GLU A 31 10.88 9.21 14.44
CA GLU A 31 11.00 8.33 15.62
C GLU A 31 9.73 8.36 16.47
N ASP A 32 9.09 9.52 16.62
CA ASP A 32 7.87 9.68 17.41
C ASP A 32 6.62 9.12 16.70
N PHE A 33 6.64 9.04 15.36
CA PHE A 33 5.49 8.64 14.54
C PHE A 33 5.08 7.17 14.75
N ASP A 34 6.06 6.28 14.92
CA ASP A 34 5.79 4.85 15.06
C ASP A 34 5.27 4.45 16.45
N THR A 35 5.46 5.31 17.44
CA THR A 35 5.11 5.05 18.84
C THR A 35 4.00 5.95 19.37
N SER A 36 3.52 6.90 18.56
CA SER A 36 2.50 7.86 18.98
C SER A 36 1.14 7.20 19.21
N GLU A 37 0.53 7.50 20.36
CA GLU A 37 -0.85 7.17 20.68
C GLU A 37 -1.84 8.04 19.87
N ASN A 38 -1.40 9.22 19.39
CA ASN A 38 -2.17 10.12 18.52
C ASN A 38 -1.42 10.40 17.21
N PRO A 39 -1.60 9.56 16.18
CA PRO A 39 -0.85 9.67 14.94
C PRO A 39 -0.99 11.02 14.23
N ARG A 40 -2.17 11.67 14.31
CA ARG A 40 -2.45 12.92 13.59
C ARG A 40 -1.62 14.09 14.11
N GLU A 41 -1.54 14.23 15.43
CA GLU A 41 -0.68 15.24 16.05
C GLU A 41 0.80 15.03 15.69
N SER A 42 1.23 13.76 15.63
CA SER A 42 2.59 13.43 15.17
C SER A 42 2.80 13.82 13.70
N LEU A 43 1.81 13.60 12.83
CA LEU A 43 1.89 14.02 11.43
C LEU A 43 1.97 15.56 11.31
N GLU A 44 1.17 16.31 12.06
CA GLU A 44 1.21 17.78 12.05
C GLU A 44 2.56 18.32 12.52
N LYS A 45 3.18 17.68 13.52
CA LYS A 45 4.56 17.97 13.95
C LYS A 45 5.57 17.66 12.84
N ILE A 46 5.42 16.53 12.15
CA ILE A 46 6.26 16.14 11.01
C ILE A 46 6.19 17.19 9.91
N ILE A 47 4.99 17.64 9.56
CA ILE A 47 4.77 18.63 8.50
C ILE A 47 5.31 19.98 8.91
N SER A 48 5.07 20.42 10.14
CA SER A 48 5.59 21.68 10.66
C SER A 48 7.11 21.69 10.62
N ALA A 49 7.76 20.60 11.07
CA ALA A 49 9.20 20.43 10.99
C ALA A 49 9.71 20.38 9.54
N ALA A 50 8.99 19.72 8.63
CA ALA A 50 9.33 19.67 7.21
C ALA A 50 9.26 21.07 6.57
N LYS A 51 8.20 21.83 6.83
CA LYS A 51 8.01 23.20 6.32
C LYS A 51 9.09 24.17 6.80
N LEU A 52 9.60 23.98 8.02
CA LEU A 52 10.75 24.75 8.54
C LEU A 52 12.09 24.41 7.84
N ASN A 53 12.13 23.31 7.06
CA ASN A 53 13.30 22.90 6.27
C ASN A 53 12.88 22.62 4.82
N PRO A 54 12.73 23.67 3.98
CA PRO A 54 12.20 23.54 2.62
C PRO A 54 12.95 22.53 1.74
N LEU A 55 14.26 22.37 1.95
CA LEU A 55 15.04 21.38 1.20
C LEU A 55 14.65 19.95 1.57
N THR A 56 14.37 19.68 2.85
CA THR A 56 13.97 18.34 3.31
C THR A 56 12.55 18.03 2.88
N ASP A 57 11.67 19.02 2.95
CA ASP A 57 10.30 18.89 2.44
C ASP A 57 10.28 18.65 0.93
N GLU A 58 11.06 19.42 0.16
CA GLU A 58 11.17 19.22 -1.29
C GLU A 58 11.77 17.86 -1.64
N PHE A 59 12.74 17.37 -0.84
CA PHE A 59 13.34 16.06 -1.04
C PHE A 59 12.38 14.92 -0.70
N LEU A 60 11.63 14.99 0.40
CA LEU A 60 10.75 13.91 0.87
C LEU A 60 9.32 14.02 0.34
N LYS A 61 8.93 15.18 -0.19
CA LYS A 61 7.58 15.53 -0.67
C LYS A 61 6.52 15.41 0.42
N ILE A 62 6.83 15.82 1.66
CA ILE A 62 5.94 15.67 2.82
C ILE A 62 4.72 16.58 2.68
N SER A 63 4.92 17.89 2.58
CA SER A 63 3.82 18.86 2.47
C SER A 63 2.97 18.61 1.23
N LYS A 64 3.61 18.33 0.08
CA LYS A 64 2.89 18.01 -1.17
C LYS A 64 1.96 16.81 -0.98
N THR A 65 2.43 15.75 -0.33
CA THR A 65 1.61 14.56 -0.06
C THR A 65 0.52 14.83 0.97
N TYR A 66 0.82 15.62 2.01
CA TYR A 66 -0.16 15.98 3.01
C TYR A 66 -1.30 16.83 2.43
N ASP A 67 -0.98 17.84 1.61
CA ASP A 67 -1.99 18.68 0.98
C ASP A 67 -2.91 17.84 0.06
N MET A 68 -2.36 16.83 -0.61
CA MET A 68 -3.13 15.85 -1.40
C MET A 68 -4.04 14.99 -0.50
N ILE A 69 -3.56 14.54 0.65
CA ILE A 69 -4.36 13.81 1.65
C ILE A 69 -5.53 14.68 2.15
N LEU A 70 -5.29 15.94 2.50
CA LEU A 70 -6.35 16.86 2.96
C LEU A 70 -7.45 17.06 1.89
N ARG A 71 -7.05 17.18 0.62
CA ARG A 71 -8.01 17.22 -0.50
C ARG A 71 -8.78 15.90 -0.63
N ALA A 72 -8.11 14.76 -0.46
CA ALA A 72 -8.75 13.46 -0.50
C ALA A 72 -9.75 13.27 0.66
N GLU A 73 -9.41 13.68 1.88
CA GLU A 73 -10.32 13.67 3.04
C GLU A 73 -11.58 14.50 2.76
N GLN A 74 -11.40 15.73 2.25
CA GLN A 74 -12.52 16.58 1.90
C GLN A 74 -13.39 15.95 0.80
N ASN A 75 -12.78 15.37 -0.22
CA ASN A 75 -13.50 14.69 -1.29
C ASN A 75 -14.25 13.45 -0.79
N ALA A 76 -13.64 12.66 0.10
CA ALA A 76 -14.24 11.45 0.66
C ALA A 76 -15.53 11.76 1.43
N LYS A 77 -15.60 12.89 2.12
CA LYS A 77 -16.81 13.35 2.84
C LYS A 77 -18.04 13.53 1.95
N TYR A 78 -17.85 13.91 0.67
CA TYR A 78 -18.96 14.16 -0.25
C TYR A 78 -19.16 13.06 -1.29
N ASN A 79 -18.07 12.45 -1.76
CA ASN A 79 -18.09 11.54 -2.90
C ASN A 79 -17.62 10.11 -2.54
N GLY A 80 -17.24 9.87 -1.29
CA GLY A 80 -16.75 8.57 -0.82
C GLY A 80 -15.28 8.30 -1.14
N TRP A 81 -14.68 7.39 -0.38
CA TRP A 81 -13.25 7.09 -0.43
C TRP A 81 -12.73 6.59 -1.78
N ALA A 82 -13.52 5.81 -2.53
CA ALA A 82 -13.10 5.35 -3.85
C ALA A 82 -12.84 6.53 -4.80
N ASN A 83 -13.75 7.51 -4.83
CA ASN A 83 -13.61 8.71 -5.66
C ASN A 83 -12.50 9.63 -5.16
N ALA A 84 -12.33 9.75 -3.84
CA ALA A 84 -11.21 10.49 -3.26
C ALA A 84 -9.85 9.90 -3.67
N CYS A 85 -9.71 8.58 -3.63
CA CYS A 85 -8.50 7.90 -4.07
C CYS A 85 -8.26 8.05 -5.57
N LEU A 86 -9.30 7.95 -6.41
CA LEU A 86 -9.18 8.23 -7.85
C LEU A 86 -8.70 9.66 -8.10
N SER A 87 -9.27 10.64 -7.40
CA SER A 87 -8.88 12.05 -7.55
C SER A 87 -7.43 12.30 -7.12
N ALA A 88 -6.96 11.64 -6.06
CA ALA A 88 -5.55 11.70 -5.65
C ALA A 88 -4.61 11.08 -6.69
N VAL A 89 -5.00 9.95 -7.29
CA VAL A 89 -4.26 9.30 -8.39
C VAL A 89 -4.21 10.19 -9.64
N ASP A 90 -5.32 10.87 -9.96
CA ASP A 90 -5.42 11.80 -11.09
C ASP A 90 -4.56 13.06 -10.86
N GLU A 91 -4.45 13.56 -9.62
CA GLU A 91 -3.54 14.67 -9.26
C GLU A 91 -2.07 14.31 -9.56
N MET A 92 -1.72 13.04 -9.39
CA MET A 92 -0.41 12.49 -9.74
C MET A 92 -0.26 12.16 -11.23
N LYS A 93 -1.29 12.39 -12.04
CA LYS A 93 -1.33 12.12 -13.49
C LYS A 93 -0.90 10.69 -13.83
N LEU A 94 -1.27 9.74 -12.99
CA LEU A 94 -0.94 8.34 -13.22
C LEU A 94 -1.89 7.72 -14.22
N ASN A 95 -1.35 7.00 -15.19
CA ASN A 95 -2.15 6.21 -16.11
C ASN A 95 -2.37 4.83 -15.48
N VAL A 96 -3.48 4.67 -14.74
CA VAL A 96 -3.82 3.39 -14.09
C VAL A 96 -4.73 2.56 -15.00
N GLU A 97 -4.15 1.54 -15.61
CA GLU A 97 -4.86 0.52 -16.38
C GLU A 97 -5.28 -0.64 -15.46
N VAL A 98 -6.49 -1.16 -15.67
CA VAL A 98 -6.99 -2.35 -14.98
C VAL A 98 -7.23 -3.44 -16.00
N LEU A 99 -6.46 -4.52 -15.92
CA LEU A 99 -6.64 -5.71 -16.76
C LEU A 99 -7.61 -6.68 -16.09
N SER A 100 -8.40 -7.37 -16.91
CA SER A 100 -9.31 -8.44 -16.49
C SER A 100 -10.29 -7.99 -15.39
N LYS A 101 -10.85 -6.78 -15.51
CA LYS A 101 -11.84 -6.22 -14.56
C LYS A 101 -13.06 -7.14 -14.37
N ASP A 102 -13.42 -7.89 -15.40
CA ASP A 102 -14.57 -8.82 -15.37
C ASP A 102 -14.39 -10.00 -14.41
N ASN A 103 -13.16 -10.23 -13.91
CA ASN A 103 -12.88 -11.26 -12.91
C ASN A 103 -13.35 -10.89 -11.50
N ILE A 104 -13.86 -9.67 -11.28
CA ILE A 104 -14.39 -9.24 -9.97
C ILE A 104 -15.71 -9.99 -9.69
N PRO A 105 -15.77 -10.83 -8.64
CA PRO A 105 -16.99 -11.59 -8.29
C PRO A 105 -17.99 -10.72 -7.51
N PHE A 106 -18.71 -9.83 -8.20
CA PHE A 106 -19.58 -8.81 -7.59
C PHE A 106 -20.63 -9.37 -6.61
N ASP A 107 -21.12 -10.60 -6.83
CA ASP A 107 -22.18 -11.18 -6.01
C ASP A 107 -21.68 -11.86 -4.73
N TYR A 108 -20.37 -12.08 -4.59
CA TYR A 108 -19.80 -12.93 -3.54
C TYR A 108 -18.86 -12.18 -2.58
N SER A 109 -18.79 -12.67 -1.34
CA SER A 109 -17.75 -12.24 -0.38
C SER A 109 -16.37 -12.62 -0.91
N SER A 110 -15.47 -11.63 -0.97
CA SER A 110 -14.20 -11.82 -1.67
C SER A 110 -13.02 -11.22 -0.93
N LEU A 111 -11.96 -12.02 -0.83
CA LEU A 111 -10.65 -11.62 -0.34
C LEU A 111 -9.73 -11.31 -1.51
N TYR A 112 -9.37 -10.05 -1.72
CA TYR A 112 -8.43 -9.61 -2.73
C TYR A 112 -7.01 -9.59 -2.15
N VAL A 113 -6.09 -10.33 -2.76
CA VAL A 113 -4.70 -10.44 -2.28
C VAL A 113 -3.74 -9.86 -3.31
N SER A 114 -2.94 -8.87 -2.91
CA SER A 114 -2.05 -8.13 -3.82
C SER A 114 -0.61 -8.08 -3.32
N ASN A 115 0.32 -7.86 -4.26
CA ASN A 115 1.64 -7.30 -3.95
C ASN A 115 1.53 -5.82 -3.52
N HIS A 116 2.61 -5.26 -2.97
CA HIS A 116 2.62 -3.89 -2.43
C HIS A 116 3.85 -3.05 -2.86
N PRO A 117 4.04 -2.81 -4.17
CA PRO A 117 5.25 -2.14 -4.68
C PRO A 117 5.39 -0.67 -4.30
N TYR A 118 4.31 0.08 -4.10
CA TYR A 118 4.34 1.56 -4.07
C TYR A 118 3.70 2.21 -2.83
N GLY A 119 3.25 1.44 -1.84
CA GLY A 119 2.82 1.98 -0.55
C GLY A 119 1.45 2.69 -0.59
N LEU A 120 1.42 4.01 -0.43
CA LEU A 120 0.14 4.72 -0.54
C LEU A 120 -0.40 4.71 -1.97
N LEU A 121 0.49 4.67 -2.96
CA LEU A 121 0.14 4.83 -4.37
C LEU A 121 -0.62 3.64 -4.94
N ASP A 122 -0.14 2.43 -4.72
CA ASP A 122 -0.81 1.21 -5.17
C ASP A 122 -2.09 0.96 -4.37
N SER A 123 -2.10 1.30 -3.08
CA SER A 123 -3.30 1.22 -2.24
C SER A 123 -4.39 2.17 -2.72
N ALA A 124 -4.05 3.45 -2.99
CA ALA A 124 -5.00 4.42 -3.53
C ALA A 124 -5.48 4.04 -4.93
N SER A 125 -4.58 3.56 -5.80
CA SER A 125 -4.95 3.10 -7.14
C SER A 125 -5.89 1.89 -7.10
N LEU A 126 -5.56 0.89 -6.26
CA LEU A 126 -6.38 -0.31 -6.11
C LEU A 126 -7.72 0.02 -5.47
N LEU A 127 -7.74 0.77 -4.36
CA LEU A 127 -8.98 1.18 -3.71
C LEU A 127 -9.84 2.05 -4.62
N GLY A 128 -9.25 2.99 -5.35
CA GLY A 128 -9.97 3.83 -6.30
C GLY A 128 -10.64 2.99 -7.38
N LYS A 129 -9.90 2.10 -8.04
CA LYS A 129 -10.41 1.28 -9.15
C LYS A 129 -11.33 0.14 -8.69
N LEU A 130 -10.90 -0.67 -7.74
CA LEU A 130 -11.69 -1.81 -7.21
C LEU A 130 -12.88 -1.30 -6.40
N GLY A 131 -12.69 -0.29 -5.55
CA GLY A 131 -13.76 0.30 -4.76
C GLY A 131 -14.81 0.96 -5.62
N SER A 132 -14.43 1.71 -6.66
CA SER A 132 -15.40 2.28 -7.62
C SER A 132 -16.21 1.19 -8.31
N ALA A 133 -15.55 0.12 -8.80
CA ALA A 133 -16.23 -1.00 -9.45
C ALA A 133 -17.22 -1.71 -8.53
N LEU A 134 -16.87 -1.93 -7.26
CA LEU A 134 -17.77 -2.54 -6.28
C LEU A 134 -18.92 -1.60 -5.89
N ASN A 135 -18.64 -0.29 -5.74
CA ASN A 135 -19.64 0.71 -5.39
C ASN A 135 -20.74 0.82 -6.45
N GLU A 136 -20.39 0.69 -7.74
CA GLU A 136 -21.37 0.61 -8.85
C GLU A 136 -22.39 -0.53 -8.68
N LYS A 137 -22.03 -1.58 -7.93
CA LYS A 137 -22.90 -2.72 -7.59
C LYS A 137 -23.46 -2.64 -6.17
N GLY A 138 -23.37 -1.48 -5.52
CA GLY A 138 -23.83 -1.26 -4.15
C GLY A 138 -23.02 -2.01 -3.10
N LYS A 139 -21.77 -2.39 -3.41
CA LYS A 139 -20.88 -3.12 -2.51
C LYS A 139 -19.67 -2.27 -2.13
N ASN A 140 -19.18 -2.44 -0.91
CA ASN A 140 -18.01 -1.72 -0.40
C ASN A 140 -16.81 -2.67 -0.24
N VAL A 141 -15.60 -2.13 -0.35
CA VAL A 141 -14.35 -2.83 -0.01
C VAL A 141 -13.69 -2.19 1.20
N LYS A 142 -13.15 -3.04 2.09
CA LYS A 142 -12.27 -2.62 3.18
C LYS A 142 -10.84 -3.12 2.93
N PHE A 143 -9.84 -2.47 3.49
CA PHE A 143 -8.45 -2.88 3.41
C PHE A 143 -7.89 -3.17 4.80
N ILE A 144 -7.02 -4.18 4.93
CA ILE A 144 -6.19 -4.32 6.13
C ILE A 144 -4.92 -3.48 5.95
N ALA A 145 -4.70 -2.50 6.83
CA ALA A 145 -3.57 -1.59 6.75
C ALA A 145 -3.02 -1.21 8.13
N MET A 146 -1.85 -0.55 8.16
CA MET A 146 -1.18 -0.22 9.42
C MET A 146 -1.91 0.88 10.20
N ASN A 147 -1.87 0.79 11.54
CA ASN A 147 -2.53 1.74 12.45
C ASN A 147 -2.10 3.20 12.24
N GLN A 148 -0.88 3.42 11.75
CA GLN A 148 -0.35 4.74 11.40
C GLN A 148 -1.18 5.47 10.33
N LEU A 149 -2.02 4.79 9.54
CA LEU A 149 -2.90 5.47 8.59
C LEU A 149 -4.05 6.23 9.26
N ARG A 150 -4.31 6.03 10.56
CA ARG A 150 -5.28 6.84 11.32
C ARG A 150 -5.00 8.35 11.35
N ILE A 151 -3.85 8.77 10.84
CA ILE A 151 -3.58 10.17 10.53
C ILE A 151 -4.58 10.78 9.54
N ILE A 152 -5.14 9.96 8.66
CA ILE A 152 -6.10 10.37 7.64
C ILE A 152 -7.50 10.34 8.27
N GLU A 153 -8.18 11.48 8.30
CA GLU A 153 -9.52 11.61 8.88
C GLU A 153 -10.55 10.77 8.12
N GLY A 154 -11.35 9.97 8.83
CA GLY A 154 -12.44 9.18 8.23
C GLY A 154 -11.99 7.90 7.53
N ILE A 155 -10.69 7.61 7.49
CA ILE A 155 -10.13 6.44 6.79
C ILE A 155 -10.55 5.12 7.45
N GLU A 156 -10.99 5.13 8.71
CA GLU A 156 -11.52 3.98 9.43
C GLU A 156 -12.78 3.38 8.79
N GLU A 157 -13.51 4.13 7.98
CA GLU A 157 -14.66 3.63 7.24
C GLU A 157 -14.27 2.48 6.29
N ILE A 158 -13.05 2.56 5.75
CA ILE A 158 -12.54 1.65 4.72
C ILE A 158 -11.36 0.81 5.20
N LEU A 159 -10.88 0.97 6.45
CA LEU A 159 -9.72 0.23 6.96
C LEU A 159 -10.03 -0.65 8.18
N HIS A 160 -9.39 -1.82 8.20
CA HIS A 160 -9.12 -2.61 9.40
C HIS A 160 -7.64 -2.43 9.77
N PHE A 161 -7.39 -1.90 10.97
CA PHE A 161 -6.04 -1.48 11.35
C PHE A 161 -5.25 -2.61 12.03
N VAL A 162 -3.99 -2.77 11.65
CA VAL A 162 -3.02 -3.67 12.31
C VAL A 162 -1.83 -2.88 12.84
N HIS A 163 -1.31 -3.29 13.99
CA HIS A 163 -0.07 -2.77 14.57
C HIS A 163 1.13 -3.54 14.05
N CYS A 164 2.21 -2.82 13.75
CA CYS A 164 3.47 -3.42 13.34
C CYS A 164 4.20 -4.17 14.48
N THR A 165 3.91 -3.82 15.74
CA THR A 165 4.69 -4.23 16.92
C THR A 165 3.95 -5.15 17.89
N THR A 166 2.61 -5.16 17.88
CA THR A 166 1.81 -5.88 18.87
C THR A 166 0.95 -6.97 18.23
N SER A 167 1.29 -8.23 18.47
CA SER A 167 0.54 -9.36 17.92
C SER A 167 -0.86 -9.49 18.49
N SER A 168 -1.09 -9.07 19.74
CA SER A 168 -2.39 -9.16 20.43
C SER A 168 -3.43 -8.19 19.87
N SER A 169 -3.04 -6.95 19.55
CA SER A 169 -3.93 -5.96 18.92
C SER A 169 -4.36 -6.40 17.51
N ASN A 170 -3.46 -7.11 16.79
CA ASN A 170 -3.74 -7.67 15.47
C ASN A 170 -4.79 -8.79 15.51
N LEU A 171 -4.93 -9.51 16.62
CA LEU A 171 -5.95 -10.56 16.75
C LEU A 171 -7.36 -9.98 16.63
N LYS A 172 -7.63 -8.82 17.24
CA LYS A 172 -8.93 -8.15 17.12
C LYS A 172 -9.20 -7.77 15.67
N SER A 173 -8.24 -7.10 15.03
CA SER A 173 -8.36 -6.68 13.63
C SER A 173 -8.59 -7.85 12.66
N LEU A 174 -7.86 -8.96 12.85
CA LEU A 174 -8.08 -10.19 12.08
C LEU A 174 -9.47 -10.77 12.35
N ARG A 175 -9.95 -10.75 13.59
CA ARG A 175 -11.29 -11.23 13.94
C ARG A 175 -12.39 -10.40 13.30
N ASP A 176 -12.25 -9.07 13.33
CA ASP A 176 -13.18 -8.14 12.69
C ASP A 176 -13.19 -8.35 11.16
N SER A 177 -12.01 -8.55 10.57
CA SER A 177 -11.84 -8.86 9.15
C SER A 177 -12.48 -10.19 8.74
N MET A 178 -12.32 -11.24 9.55
CA MET A 178 -12.99 -12.53 9.34
C MET A 178 -14.51 -12.41 9.46
N SER A 179 -15.00 -11.65 10.43
CA SER A 179 -16.43 -11.37 10.60
C SER A 179 -17.00 -10.62 9.40
N TYR A 180 -16.29 -9.59 8.93
CA TYR A 180 -16.68 -8.79 7.78
C TYR A 180 -16.79 -9.64 6.50
N LEU A 181 -15.81 -10.50 6.23
CA LEU A 181 -15.88 -11.45 5.11
C LEU A 181 -17.04 -12.44 5.26
N LYS A 182 -17.23 -13.02 6.46
CA LYS A 182 -18.32 -13.97 6.73
C LYS A 182 -19.71 -13.35 6.46
N ASN A 183 -19.86 -12.05 6.66
CA ASN A 183 -21.10 -11.30 6.46
C ASN A 183 -21.26 -10.74 5.02
N GLY A 184 -20.55 -11.29 4.03
CA GLY A 184 -20.71 -10.88 2.63
C GLY A 184 -19.78 -9.75 2.17
N GLY A 185 -18.82 -9.33 3.00
CA GLY A 185 -17.93 -8.20 2.73
C GLY A 185 -16.84 -8.48 1.69
N ASN A 186 -16.30 -7.41 1.08
CA ASN A 186 -15.13 -7.46 0.20
C ASN A 186 -13.91 -6.89 0.92
N LEU A 187 -12.85 -7.69 1.09
CA LEU A 187 -11.66 -7.30 1.84
C LEU A 187 -10.41 -7.37 0.96
N ALA A 188 -9.62 -6.32 0.90
CA ALA A 188 -8.34 -6.30 0.22
C ALA A 188 -7.17 -6.29 1.21
N ILE A 189 -6.07 -6.96 0.84
CA ILE A 189 -4.91 -7.09 1.71
C ILE A 189 -3.62 -7.31 0.93
N CYS A 190 -2.53 -6.74 1.46
CA CYS A 190 -1.17 -6.99 1.00
C CYS A 190 -0.47 -7.98 1.95
N PRO A 191 -0.39 -9.29 1.63
CA PRO A 191 -0.09 -10.29 2.65
C PRO A 191 1.34 -10.29 3.20
N ALA A 192 2.28 -9.66 2.51
CA ALA A 192 3.62 -9.42 3.05
C ALA A 192 3.61 -8.47 4.26
N GLY A 193 2.61 -7.58 4.35
CA GLY A 193 2.50 -6.58 5.42
C GLY A 193 3.61 -5.52 5.42
N THR A 194 4.31 -5.36 4.30
CA THR A 194 5.32 -4.32 4.05
C THR A 194 5.44 -4.10 2.54
N MET A 195 6.06 -3.00 2.12
CA MET A 195 6.26 -2.72 0.69
C MET A 195 7.28 -3.68 0.05
N SER A 196 7.13 -3.97 -1.25
CA SER A 196 8.03 -4.86 -1.98
C SER A 196 9.50 -4.40 -1.88
N GLY A 197 10.44 -5.35 -1.92
CA GLY A 197 11.88 -5.11 -1.80
C GLY A 197 12.55 -4.53 -3.06
N PRO A 198 13.90 -4.55 -3.13
CA PRO A 198 14.65 -4.03 -4.26
C PRO A 198 14.18 -4.63 -5.59
N GLY A 199 13.97 -3.77 -6.60
CA GLY A 199 13.45 -4.21 -7.90
C GLY A 199 12.00 -4.70 -7.86
N LEU A 200 11.20 -4.16 -6.92
CA LEU A 200 9.79 -4.51 -6.70
C LEU A 200 9.58 -6.00 -6.46
N ARG A 201 10.55 -6.66 -5.83
CA ARG A 201 10.45 -8.07 -5.47
C ARG A 201 9.57 -8.24 -4.24
N GLU A 202 8.48 -8.98 -4.37
CA GLU A 202 7.55 -9.20 -3.26
C GLU A 202 8.16 -10.09 -2.16
N TYR A 203 7.95 -9.69 -0.90
CA TYR A 203 8.42 -10.45 0.26
C TYR A 203 7.54 -11.67 0.52
N PRO A 204 8.00 -12.65 1.33
CA PRO A 204 7.15 -13.76 1.76
C PRO A 204 5.85 -13.27 2.39
N TRP A 205 4.73 -13.83 1.94
CA TRP A 205 3.42 -13.56 2.50
C TRP A 205 3.28 -14.23 3.87
N LYS A 206 2.59 -13.54 4.78
CA LYS A 206 2.38 -13.96 6.16
C LYS A 206 1.32 -15.07 6.24
N ASN A 207 1.61 -16.13 6.98
CA ASN A 207 0.73 -17.29 7.12
C ASN A 207 -0.47 -17.00 8.04
N GLU A 208 -0.31 -16.02 8.91
CA GLU A 208 -1.30 -15.50 9.86
C GLU A 208 -2.57 -14.98 9.15
N MET A 209 -2.49 -14.78 7.84
CA MET A 209 -3.57 -14.28 6.98
C MET A 209 -4.44 -15.42 6.42
N ALA A 210 -3.97 -16.67 6.51
CA ALA A 210 -4.69 -17.84 5.99
C ALA A 210 -6.12 -17.99 6.53
N PRO A 211 -6.44 -17.66 7.80
CA PRO A 211 -7.81 -17.68 8.31
C PRO A 211 -8.81 -16.86 7.49
N LEU A 212 -8.39 -15.74 6.87
CA LEU A 212 -9.28 -14.90 6.05
C LEU A 212 -9.85 -15.64 4.83
N ILE A 213 -9.09 -16.61 4.30
CA ILE A 213 -9.51 -17.44 3.16
C ILE A 213 -10.75 -18.27 3.53
N TYR A 214 -10.84 -18.74 4.78
CA TYR A 214 -11.95 -19.57 5.24
C TYR A 214 -13.26 -18.80 5.34
N HIS A 215 -13.18 -17.48 5.50
CA HIS A 215 -14.33 -16.61 5.73
C HIS A 215 -14.79 -15.86 4.48
N SER A 216 -14.05 -15.97 3.37
CA SER A 216 -14.44 -15.47 2.06
C SER A 216 -14.99 -16.60 1.19
N GLU A 217 -15.85 -16.27 0.22
CA GLU A 217 -16.33 -17.24 -0.77
C GLU A 217 -15.31 -17.41 -1.90
N TYR A 218 -14.68 -16.31 -2.31
CA TYR A 218 -13.61 -16.30 -3.30
C TYR A 218 -12.37 -15.57 -2.79
N VAL A 219 -11.21 -16.02 -3.27
CA VAL A 219 -9.95 -15.28 -3.16
C VAL A 219 -9.52 -14.85 -4.56
N VAL A 220 -9.29 -13.55 -4.73
CA VAL A 220 -8.93 -12.97 -6.02
C VAL A 220 -7.48 -12.49 -5.96
N PRO A 221 -6.55 -13.16 -6.66
CA PRO A 221 -5.17 -12.68 -6.75
C PRO A 221 -5.12 -11.43 -7.63
N ILE A 222 -4.38 -10.43 -7.18
CA ILE A 222 -4.12 -9.19 -7.90
C ILE A 222 -2.61 -8.98 -8.00
N TRP A 223 -2.16 -8.34 -9.07
CA TRP A 223 -0.79 -7.85 -9.16
C TRP A 223 -0.72 -6.45 -9.76
N THR A 224 -0.08 -5.55 -9.05
CA THR A 224 0.23 -4.19 -9.48
C THR A 224 1.64 -4.15 -10.09
N SER A 225 1.72 -3.78 -11.37
CA SER A 225 2.96 -3.60 -12.14
C SER A 225 3.19 -2.13 -12.46
N GLY A 226 4.45 -1.73 -12.58
CA GLY A 226 4.83 -0.37 -12.96
C GLY A 226 6.34 -0.18 -12.96
N PRO A 227 6.82 1.07 -13.06
CA PRO A 227 8.24 1.39 -13.09
C PRO A 227 8.93 1.14 -11.74
N ASN A 228 10.10 0.50 -11.78
CA ASN A 228 10.94 0.27 -10.59
C ASN A 228 11.25 1.56 -9.81
N HIS A 229 11.41 1.45 -8.49
CA HIS A 229 12.08 2.49 -7.70
C HIS A 229 13.52 2.67 -8.17
N GLU A 230 14.09 3.86 -7.98
CA GLU A 230 15.47 4.17 -8.35
C GLU A 230 16.26 4.76 -7.16
N GLY A 231 17.54 5.01 -7.36
CA GLY A 231 18.37 5.77 -6.41
C GLY A 231 18.40 5.24 -4.97
N LEU A 232 18.23 6.18 -4.03
CA LEU A 232 18.32 5.95 -2.58
C LEU A 232 17.31 4.93 -2.06
N TYR A 233 16.08 4.90 -2.59
CA TYR A 233 15.05 3.97 -2.12
C TYR A 233 15.49 2.51 -2.32
N ASN A 234 16.01 2.17 -3.49
CA ASN A 234 16.53 0.83 -3.79
C ASN A 234 17.74 0.46 -2.93
N LEU A 235 18.61 1.42 -2.63
CA LEU A 235 19.75 1.19 -1.74
C LEU A 235 19.27 0.82 -0.34
N LEU A 236 18.33 1.60 0.21
CA LEU A 236 17.74 1.32 1.51
C LEU A 236 16.92 0.03 1.51
N ALA A 237 16.30 -0.35 0.40
CA ALA A 237 15.54 -1.59 0.28
C ALA A 237 16.38 -2.88 0.50
N ARG A 238 17.72 -2.79 0.47
CA ARG A 238 18.62 -3.93 0.70
C ARG A 238 18.72 -4.36 2.17
N SER A 239 18.28 -3.53 3.11
CA SER A 239 18.32 -3.83 4.54
C SER A 239 16.92 -3.75 5.15
N LYS A 240 16.63 -4.63 6.12
CA LYS A 240 15.39 -4.52 6.91
C LYS A 240 15.47 -3.39 7.94
N LYS A 241 16.68 -3.01 8.38
CA LYS A 241 16.87 -1.96 9.40
C LYS A 241 16.43 -0.57 8.93
N THR A 242 16.29 -0.39 7.62
CA THR A 242 15.94 0.86 6.94
C THR A 242 14.46 0.92 6.56
N GLU A 243 13.63 -0.04 6.97
CA GLU A 243 12.22 -0.12 6.59
C GLU A 243 11.44 1.15 6.97
N LYS A 244 11.66 1.69 8.18
CA LYS A 244 11.01 2.95 8.61
C LYS A 244 11.33 4.12 7.67
N LEU A 245 12.62 4.27 7.32
CA LEU A 245 13.09 5.31 6.40
C LEU A 245 12.51 5.13 5.00
N ARG A 246 12.31 3.87 4.57
CA ARG A 246 11.66 3.58 3.28
C ARG A 246 10.20 4.00 3.25
N ARG A 247 9.45 3.89 4.35
CA ARG A 247 8.06 4.38 4.42
C ARG A 247 7.97 5.88 4.25
N VAL A 248 8.94 6.62 4.79
CA VAL A 248 9.03 8.06 4.57
C VAL A 248 9.40 8.37 3.13
N LEU A 249 10.45 7.72 2.62
CA LEU A 249 10.90 7.93 1.25
C LEU A 249 9.90 7.45 0.21
N SER A 250 8.97 6.56 0.54
CA SER A 250 7.91 6.18 -0.41
C SER A 250 6.99 7.35 -0.77
N LEU A 251 6.89 8.40 0.06
CA LEU A 251 6.18 9.64 -0.32
C LEU A 251 6.85 10.27 -1.54
N ARG A 252 8.17 10.50 -1.46
CA ARG A 252 8.99 10.94 -2.61
C ARG A 252 8.86 10.00 -3.80
N GLU A 253 9.00 8.69 -3.57
CA GLU A 253 8.96 7.74 -4.68
C GLU A 253 7.60 7.66 -5.36
N ALA A 254 6.50 7.90 -4.65
CA ALA A 254 5.19 8.03 -5.26
C ALA A 254 5.19 9.20 -6.26
N TRP A 255 5.68 10.38 -5.87
CA TRP A 255 5.79 11.53 -6.78
C TRP A 255 6.81 11.35 -7.90
N ASN A 256 7.85 10.53 -7.71
CA ASN A 256 8.74 10.13 -8.81
C ASN A 256 7.99 9.31 -9.90
N LYS A 257 6.77 8.84 -9.62
CA LYS A 257 5.91 8.15 -10.59
C LYS A 257 4.91 9.08 -11.26
N GLU A 258 4.95 10.40 -11.01
CA GLU A 258 4.07 11.35 -11.70
C GLU A 258 4.17 11.17 -13.22
N GLY A 259 3.01 11.05 -13.89
CA GLY A 259 2.95 10.84 -15.34
C GLY A 259 3.38 9.45 -15.83
N LYS A 260 3.49 8.45 -14.96
CA LYS A 260 3.87 7.08 -15.32
C LYS A 260 2.67 6.14 -15.37
N ASP A 261 2.89 4.99 -16.01
CA ASP A 261 1.89 3.94 -16.15
C ASP A 261 1.95 2.97 -14.97
N LEU A 262 0.77 2.57 -14.51
CA LEU A 262 0.56 1.56 -13.48
C LEU A 262 -0.49 0.58 -14.00
N VAL A 263 -0.20 -0.72 -13.95
CA VAL A 263 -1.14 -1.75 -14.40
C VAL A 263 -1.56 -2.61 -13.23
N ILE A 264 -2.85 -2.66 -12.94
CA ILE A 264 -3.46 -3.55 -11.95
C ILE A 264 -4.08 -4.72 -12.72
N ASN A 265 -3.50 -5.91 -12.55
CA ASN A 265 -4.02 -7.11 -13.20
C ASN A 265 -4.80 -7.96 -12.19
N ILE A 266 -6.08 -8.24 -12.49
CA ILE A 266 -6.99 -9.00 -11.64
C ILE A 266 -7.09 -10.43 -12.16
N GLY A 267 -6.60 -11.40 -11.40
CA GLY A 267 -6.65 -12.80 -11.77
C GLY A 267 -8.02 -13.43 -11.54
N GLU A 268 -8.18 -14.65 -12.06
CA GLU A 268 -9.40 -15.44 -11.89
C GLU A 268 -9.78 -15.62 -10.42
N PRO A 269 -11.07 -15.43 -10.05
CA PRO A 269 -11.52 -15.66 -8.70
C PRO A 269 -11.42 -17.15 -8.36
N ILE A 270 -10.76 -17.47 -7.24
CA ILE A 270 -10.54 -18.84 -6.81
C ILE A 270 -11.54 -19.15 -5.70
N PRO A 271 -12.45 -20.13 -5.86
CA PRO A 271 -13.35 -20.52 -4.77
C PRO A 271 -12.55 -20.92 -3.53
N SER A 272 -12.89 -20.36 -2.38
CA SER A 272 -12.17 -20.65 -1.12
C SER A 272 -12.22 -22.14 -0.78
N LYS A 273 -13.32 -22.83 -1.11
CA LYS A 273 -13.46 -24.28 -0.96
C LYS A 273 -12.41 -25.08 -1.75
N GLU A 274 -11.96 -24.58 -2.90
CA GLU A 274 -10.89 -25.23 -3.68
C GLU A 274 -9.54 -25.02 -3.00
N LEU A 275 -9.26 -23.82 -2.49
CA LEU A 275 -8.06 -23.53 -1.71
C LEU A 275 -7.99 -24.37 -0.43
N MET A 276 -9.15 -24.71 0.14
CA MET A 276 -9.26 -25.56 1.32
C MET A 276 -8.80 -27.00 1.11
N LYS A 277 -8.75 -27.48 -0.15
CA LYS A 277 -8.18 -28.80 -0.48
C LYS A 277 -6.67 -28.85 -0.22
N ILE A 278 -5.99 -27.70 -0.26
CA ILE A 278 -4.60 -27.57 0.20
C ILE A 278 -4.61 -27.59 1.74
N LYS A 279 -4.24 -28.74 2.32
CA LYS A 279 -4.31 -28.99 3.76
C LYS A 279 -3.38 -28.08 4.57
N ASN A 280 -2.18 -27.82 4.04
CA ASN A 280 -1.19 -27.01 4.72
C ASN A 280 -1.45 -25.50 4.46
N PRO A 281 -1.73 -24.69 5.51
CA PRO A 281 -1.98 -23.26 5.33
C PRO A 281 -0.82 -22.51 4.67
N LYS A 282 0.43 -22.93 4.92
CA LYS A 282 1.61 -22.31 4.32
C LYS A 282 1.66 -22.53 2.82
N GLU A 283 1.35 -23.76 2.37
CA GLU A 283 1.28 -24.10 0.95
C GLU A 283 0.16 -23.33 0.26
N ARG A 284 -0.98 -23.13 0.94
CA ARG A 284 -2.08 -22.32 0.41
C ARG A 284 -1.68 -20.87 0.18
N ILE A 285 -1.02 -20.25 1.15
CA ILE A 285 -0.51 -18.87 1.01
C ILE A 285 0.55 -18.79 -0.09
N GLN A 286 1.44 -19.77 -0.18
CA GLN A 286 2.44 -19.83 -1.25
C GLN A 286 1.79 -20.01 -2.64
N TYR A 287 0.74 -20.83 -2.74
CA TYR A 287 -0.03 -21.01 -3.96
C TYR A 287 -0.67 -19.69 -4.41
N LEU A 288 -1.34 -18.98 -3.50
CA LEU A 288 -1.94 -17.68 -3.80
C LEU A 288 -0.89 -16.64 -4.23
N ARG A 289 0.25 -16.60 -3.54
CA ARG A 289 1.36 -15.73 -3.92
C ARG A 289 1.82 -16.02 -5.36
N LYS A 290 2.01 -17.30 -5.72
CA LYS A 290 2.41 -17.70 -7.08
C LYS A 290 1.35 -17.31 -8.12
N LYS A 291 0.06 -17.44 -7.80
CA LYS A 291 -1.04 -17.01 -8.66
C LYS A 291 -1.02 -15.49 -8.90
N SER A 292 -0.79 -14.71 -7.84
CA SER A 292 -0.62 -13.25 -7.93
C SER A 292 0.65 -12.89 -8.73
N GLU A 293 1.80 -13.50 -8.44
CA GLU A 293 3.05 -13.26 -9.19
C GLU A 293 2.93 -13.56 -10.70
N ALA A 294 2.11 -14.55 -11.09
CA ALA A 294 1.87 -14.89 -12.48
C ALA A 294 1.10 -13.81 -13.28
N LEU A 295 0.44 -12.87 -12.59
CA LEU A 295 -0.27 -11.74 -13.21
C LEU A 295 0.64 -10.56 -13.54
N LYS A 296 1.93 -10.65 -13.18
CA LYS A 296 2.90 -9.60 -13.45
C LYS A 296 3.05 -9.34 -14.95
N VAL A 297 2.92 -8.08 -15.34
CA VAL A 297 3.14 -7.62 -16.72
C VAL A 297 4.35 -6.70 -16.79
N LYS A 298 4.85 -6.50 -18.01
CA LYS A 298 5.88 -5.50 -18.29
C LYS A 298 5.19 -4.17 -18.56
N VAL A 299 5.62 -3.15 -17.84
CA VAL A 299 5.23 -1.74 -17.98
C VAL A 299 6.46 -0.95 -18.36
#